data_AF-A0A0G0VQS8-F1
#
_entry.id   AF-A0A0G0VQS8-F1
#
_cell.length_a   1.000
_cell.length_b   1.000
_cell.length_c   1.000
_cell.angle_alpha   90.00
_cell.angle_beta   90.00
_cell.angle_gamma   90.00
#
_symmetry.space_group_name_H-M   'P 1'
#
loop_
_entity.id
_entity.type
_entity.pdbx_description
1 polymer ?
#
loop_
_entity_poly.entity_id
_entity_poly.type
_entity_poly.pdbx_seq_one_letter_code
_entity_poly.pdbx_strand_id
1 'polypeptide(L)'
;MARKLTVKKSESIKPIPGDVYPAKLVRIDDGEGGFGEYYKFVFEISEESAYQGEQRTLLASRKLSRSPKGESKLLNILEVLAGNKLELEEEVDVDDYVGKKCRILVEEPKERDGMIIQNVTQVLPTK
;
A
#
# COMPACT_ATOMS: atom_id res chain seq x y z
N MET A 1 22.70 21.54 -15.34
CA MET A 1 21.50 21.93 -14.59
C MET A 1 21.41 21.06 -13.34
N ALA A 2 21.56 21.65 -12.14
CA ALA A 2 21.58 20.90 -10.89
C ALA A 2 20.15 20.48 -10.51
N ARG A 3 19.87 19.17 -10.43
CA ARG A 3 18.63 18.63 -9.87
C ARG A 3 18.66 18.89 -8.36
N LYS A 4 18.06 20.01 -7.93
CA LYS A 4 17.92 20.36 -6.51
C LYS A 4 16.95 19.36 -5.85
N LEU A 5 17.50 18.41 -5.09
CA LEU A 5 16.72 17.52 -4.25
C LEU A 5 16.35 18.29 -2.97
N THR A 6 15.07 18.54 -2.76
CA THR A 6 14.58 19.16 -1.52
C THR A 6 14.19 18.03 -0.58
N VAL A 7 14.92 17.91 0.53
CA VAL A 7 14.54 17.00 1.63
C VAL A 7 13.23 17.51 2.22
N LYS A 8 12.10 16.95 1.79
CA LYS A 8 10.82 17.18 2.45
C LYS A 8 10.87 16.46 3.79
N LYS A 9 10.60 17.20 4.87
CA LYS A 9 10.40 16.68 6.21
C LYS A 9 9.30 15.62 6.10
N SER A 10 9.66 14.36 6.29
CA SER A 10 8.72 13.24 6.37
C SER A 10 7.71 13.58 7.46
N GLU A 11 6.44 13.72 7.07
CA GLU A 11 5.36 13.83 8.04
C GLU A 11 5.48 12.64 8.99
N SER A 12 5.69 12.93 10.27
CA SER A 12 5.80 11.93 11.31
C SER A 12 4.46 11.21 11.38
N ILE A 13 4.39 10.03 10.79
CA ILE A 13 3.22 9.17 10.89
C ILE A 13 2.98 8.85 12.37
N LYS A 14 1.74 8.91 12.83
CA LYS A 14 1.44 8.54 14.21
C LYS A 14 1.71 7.05 14.37
N PRO A 15 2.53 6.58 15.34
CA PRO A 15 2.67 5.16 15.57
C PRO A 15 1.32 4.59 16.02
N ILE A 16 0.80 3.63 15.26
CA ILE A 16 -0.37 2.85 15.68
C ILE A 16 0.10 1.43 16.04
N PRO A 17 -0.65 0.65 16.83
CA PRO A 17 -0.34 -0.77 17.05
C PRO A 17 -0.23 -1.50 15.71
N GLY A 18 0.64 -2.50 15.62
CA GLY A 18 0.70 -3.37 14.44
C GLY A 18 -0.49 -4.32 14.47
N ASP A 19 -1.57 -4.00 13.74
CA ASP A 19 -2.78 -4.81 13.68
C ASP A 19 -3.50 -4.64 12.33
N VAL A 20 -4.59 -5.38 12.15
CA VAL A 20 -5.45 -5.29 10.98
C VAL A 20 -6.45 -4.16 11.17
N TYR A 21 -6.34 -3.13 10.33
CA TYR A 21 -7.25 -2.00 10.34
C TYR A 21 -8.15 -1.99 9.09
N PRO A 22 -9.45 -1.69 9.23
CA PRO A 22 -10.30 -1.37 8.10
C PRO A 22 -9.79 -0.07 7.48
N ALA A 23 -9.58 -0.09 6.17
CA ALA A 23 -9.10 1.06 5.43
C ALA A 23 -9.79 1.13 4.06
N LYS A 24 -9.58 2.23 3.36
CA LYS A 24 -9.99 2.41 1.97
C LYS A 24 -8.79 2.85 1.16
N LEU A 25 -8.65 2.35 -0.05
CA LEU A 25 -7.66 2.87 -0.97
C LEU A 25 -8.09 4.28 -1.38
N VAL A 26 -7.32 5.30 -1.04
CA VAL A 26 -7.65 6.69 -1.40
C VAL A 26 -6.91 7.17 -2.64
N ARG A 27 -5.74 6.60 -2.90
CA ARG A 27 -4.89 7.01 -4.01
C ARG A 27 -3.86 5.93 -4.33
N ILE A 28 -3.45 5.86 -5.58
CA ILE A 28 -2.25 5.13 -6.00
C ILE A 28 -1.31 6.17 -6.61
N ASP A 29 -0.05 6.13 -6.21
CA ASP A 29 1.01 6.93 -6.81
C ASP A 29 2.01 6.00 -7.49
N ASP A 30 2.54 6.43 -8.62
CA ASP A 30 3.72 5.84 -9.21
C ASP A 30 5.00 6.33 -8.52
N GLY A 31 5.96 5.43 -8.39
CA GLY A 31 7.29 5.76 -7.90
C GLY A 31 8.35 4.93 -8.58
N GLU A 32 9.56 5.47 -8.65
CA GLU A 32 10.74 4.76 -9.11
C GLU A 32 11.70 4.60 -7.94
N GLY A 33 12.17 3.38 -7.71
CA GLY A 33 13.10 3.04 -6.63
C GLY A 33 14.34 2.35 -7.16
N GLY A 34 15.30 2.08 -6.29
CA GLY A 34 16.55 1.38 -6.66
C GLY A 34 16.37 -0.04 -7.22
N PHE A 35 15.17 -0.61 -7.12
CA PHE A 35 14.80 -1.93 -7.62
C PHE A 35 13.84 -1.90 -8.83
N GLY A 36 13.57 -0.71 -9.37
CA GLY A 36 12.65 -0.47 -10.49
C GLY A 36 11.40 0.31 -10.08
N GLU A 37 10.43 0.36 -11.00
CA GLU A 37 9.17 1.05 -10.80
C GLU A 37 8.25 0.30 -9.82
N TYR A 38 7.58 1.06 -8.96
CA TYR A 38 6.63 0.57 -7.98
C TYR A 38 5.36 1.43 -7.96
N TYR A 39 4.26 0.80 -7.56
CA TYR A 39 3.04 1.47 -7.16
C TYR A 39 3.04 1.65 -5.65
N LYS A 40 2.70 2.86 -5.23
CA LYS A 40 2.50 3.27 -3.86
C LYS A 40 1.00 3.42 -3.64
N PHE A 41 0.41 2.42 -3.02
CA PHE A 41 -0.98 2.44 -2.60
C PHE A 41 -1.09 3.24 -1.30
N VAL A 42 -1.93 4.26 -1.30
CA VAL A 42 -2.24 5.08 -0.12
C VAL A 42 -3.60 4.65 0.40
N PHE A 43 -3.61 4.04 1.57
CA PHE A 43 -4.80 3.61 2.27
C PHE A 43 -5.10 4.56 3.41
N GLU A 44 -6.37 4.93 3.57
CA GLU A 44 -6.85 5.72 4.71
C GLU A 44 -7.64 4.82 5.64
N ILE A 45 -7.30 4.82 6.93
CA ILE A 45 -8.00 4.04 7.95
C ILE A 45 -9.42 4.59 8.12
N SER A 46 -10.39 3.68 8.05
CA SER A 46 -11.82 3.98 8.15
C SER A 46 -12.23 4.37 9.58
N GLU A 47 -13.43 4.94 9.72
CA GLU A 47 -14.03 5.41 10.99
C GLU A 47 -14.26 4.28 12.01
N GLU A 48 -14.22 3.03 11.55
CA GLU A 48 -14.36 1.83 12.38
C GLU A 48 -13.14 1.59 13.31
N SER A 49 -12.09 2.41 13.21
CA SER A 49 -10.89 2.33 14.04
C SER A 49 -10.65 3.63 14.80
N ALA A 50 -10.02 3.54 15.98
CA ALA A 50 -9.57 4.70 16.76
C ALA A 50 -8.54 5.58 16.02
N TYR A 51 -8.01 5.09 14.89
CA TYR A 51 -7.03 5.75 14.04
C TYR A 51 -7.65 6.26 12.73
N GLN A 52 -8.94 6.55 12.72
CA GLN A 52 -9.66 7.11 11.57
C GLN A 52 -8.90 8.29 10.94
N GLY A 53 -8.81 8.29 9.61
CA GLY A 53 -8.17 9.36 8.84
C GLY A 53 -6.65 9.26 8.79
N GLU A 54 -6.03 8.33 9.53
CA GLU A 54 -4.61 8.04 9.39
C GLU A 54 -4.35 7.37 8.04
N GLN A 55 -3.36 7.88 7.33
CA GLN A 55 -2.95 7.33 6.04
C GLN A 55 -1.77 6.39 6.21
N ARG A 56 -1.83 5.25 5.52
CA ARG A 56 -0.78 4.25 5.48
C ARG A 56 -0.49 3.87 4.06
N THR A 57 0.79 3.70 3.78
CA THR A 57 1.24 3.44 2.42
C THR A 57 1.77 2.03 2.30
N LEU A 58 1.46 1.41 1.17
CA LEU A 58 2.00 0.13 0.78
C LEU A 58 2.72 0.29 -0.55
N LEU A 59 3.96 -0.20 -0.61
CA LEU A 59 4.71 -0.27 -1.84
C LEU A 59 4.58 -1.68 -2.44
N ALA A 60 4.25 -1.75 -3.72
CA ALA A 60 4.28 -2.97 -4.50
C ALA A 60 4.95 -2.71 -5.86
N SER A 61 5.87 -3.58 -6.27
CA SER A 61 6.50 -3.45 -7.59
C SER A 61 5.46 -3.59 -8.71
N ARG A 62 5.66 -2.90 -9.84
CA ARG A 62 4.78 -3.00 -11.03
C ARG A 62 4.72 -4.37 -11.71
N LYS A 63 5.40 -5.37 -11.16
CA LYS A 63 5.49 -6.71 -11.74
C LYS A 63 4.24 -7.51 -11.39
N LEU A 64 3.37 -7.73 -12.37
CA LEU A 64 2.32 -8.73 -12.31
C LEU A 64 2.91 -10.05 -12.79
N SER A 65 3.33 -10.90 -11.87
CA SER A 65 3.78 -12.25 -12.19
C SER A 65 3.04 -13.27 -11.36
N ARG A 66 2.45 -14.25 -12.05
CA ARG A 66 1.90 -15.47 -11.46
C ARG A 66 2.88 -16.59 -11.78
N SER A 67 3.58 -17.08 -10.77
CA SER A 67 4.57 -18.15 -10.94
C SER A 67 4.29 -19.28 -9.97
N PRO A 68 4.67 -20.54 -10.29
CA PRO A 68 4.52 -21.67 -9.37
C PRO A 68 5.36 -21.51 -8.08
N LYS A 69 6.31 -20.56 -8.05
CA LYS A 69 7.12 -20.20 -6.88
C LYS A 69 6.49 -19.13 -5.99
N GLY A 70 5.34 -18.57 -6.39
CA GLY A 70 4.65 -17.50 -5.68
C GLY A 70 4.07 -16.44 -6.62
N GLU A 71 3.12 -15.69 -6.09
CA GLU A 71 2.46 -14.59 -6.77
C GLU A 71 3.04 -13.23 -6.35
N SER A 72 3.04 -12.27 -7.27
CA SER A 72 3.50 -10.92 -6.98
C SER A 72 2.65 -10.24 -5.91
N LYS A 73 3.30 -9.40 -5.09
CA LYS A 73 2.61 -8.58 -4.09
C LYS A 73 1.50 -7.73 -4.71
N LEU A 74 1.75 -7.16 -5.89
CA LEU A 74 0.77 -6.39 -6.65
C LEU A 74 -0.47 -7.23 -7.01
N LEU A 75 -0.27 -8.44 -7.54
CA LEU A 75 -1.37 -9.34 -7.90
C LEU A 75 -2.25 -9.64 -6.69
N ASN A 76 -1.62 -10.01 -5.56
CA ASN A 76 -2.34 -10.24 -4.30
C ASN A 76 -3.19 -9.03 -3.87
N ILE A 77 -2.67 -7.82 -3.98
CA ILE A 77 -3.42 -6.61 -3.61
C ILE A 77 -4.61 -6.41 -4.53
N LEU A 78 -4.41 -6.54 -5.84
CA LEU A 78 -5.47 -6.34 -6.81
C LEU A 78 -6.57 -7.40 -6.67
N GLU A 79 -6.22 -8.68 -6.50
CA GLU A 79 -7.22 -9.74 -6.26
C GLU A 79 -8.03 -9.48 -4.98
N VAL A 80 -7.37 -8.96 -3.93
CA VAL A 80 -8.05 -8.56 -2.69
C VAL A 80 -8.99 -7.37 -2.88
N LEU A 81 -8.58 -6.36 -3.66
CA LEU A 81 -9.40 -5.18 -3.95
C LEU A 81 -10.54 -5.48 -4.95
N ALA A 82 -10.30 -6.40 -5.88
CA ALA A 82 -11.30 -6.93 -6.80
C ALA A 82 -12.34 -7.77 -6.06
N GLY A 83 -11.89 -8.55 -5.06
CA GLY A 83 -12.71 -9.56 -4.38
C GLY A 83 -12.80 -10.87 -5.17
N ASN A 84 -12.05 -10.98 -6.27
CA ASN A 84 -11.97 -12.17 -7.13
C ASN A 84 -10.52 -12.39 -7.58
N LYS A 85 -10.23 -13.61 -8.02
CA LYS A 85 -8.95 -13.88 -8.69
C LYS A 85 -8.94 -13.20 -10.05
N LEU A 86 -7.82 -12.57 -10.39
CA LEU A 86 -7.59 -11.99 -11.71
C LEU A 86 -7.15 -13.10 -12.66
N GLU A 87 -7.61 -13.03 -13.90
CA GLU A 87 -7.22 -13.99 -14.92
C GLU A 87 -5.83 -13.68 -15.48
N LEU A 88 -5.20 -14.69 -16.08
CA LEU A 88 -3.92 -14.48 -16.78
C LEU A 88 -4.20 -13.66 -18.05
N GLU A 89 -3.32 -12.70 -18.35
CA GLU A 89 -3.45 -11.80 -19.52
C GLU A 89 -4.62 -10.80 -19.45
N GLU A 90 -5.28 -10.70 -18.30
CA GLU A 90 -6.28 -9.66 -18.06
C GLU A 90 -5.62 -8.28 -17.93
N GLU A 91 -6.10 -7.31 -18.71
CA GLU A 91 -5.72 -5.90 -18.56
C GLU A 91 -6.47 -5.32 -17.37
N VAL A 92 -5.72 -4.95 -16.33
CA VAL A 92 -6.28 -4.43 -15.08
C VAL A 92 -5.82 -3.00 -14.89
N ASP A 93 -6.76 -2.07 -14.83
CA ASP A 93 -6.49 -0.71 -14.42
C ASP A 93 -6.42 -0.66 -12.89
N VAL A 94 -5.30 -0.16 -12.35
CA VAL A 94 -5.11 -0.07 -10.90
C VAL A 94 -5.92 1.07 -10.31
N ASP A 95 -6.21 2.11 -11.09
CA ASP A 95 -6.96 3.28 -10.65
C ASP A 95 -8.45 2.96 -10.42
N ASP A 96 -9.00 1.93 -11.07
CA ASP A 96 -10.37 1.43 -10.84
C ASP A 96 -10.60 0.94 -9.39
N TYR A 97 -9.53 0.59 -8.67
CA TYR A 97 -9.65 0.15 -7.28
C TYR A 97 -9.62 1.32 -6.29
N VAL A 98 -9.32 2.54 -6.72
CA VAL A 98 -9.34 3.70 -5.84
C VAL A 98 -10.77 3.94 -5.33
N GLY A 99 -10.90 4.07 -4.01
CA GLY A 99 -12.18 4.15 -3.30
C GLY A 99 -12.69 2.81 -2.76
N LYS A 100 -12.10 1.67 -3.17
CA LYS A 100 -12.45 0.36 -2.62
C LYS A 100 -12.08 0.29 -1.14
N LYS A 101 -12.99 -0.27 -0.35
CA LYS A 101 -12.75 -0.60 1.05
C LYS A 101 -11.96 -1.92 1.10
N CYS A 102 -11.00 -1.99 2.00
CA CYS A 102 -10.18 -3.17 2.26
C CYS A 102 -9.79 -3.21 3.75
N ARG A 103 -9.04 -4.22 4.14
CA ARG A 103 -8.35 -4.25 5.43
C ARG A 103 -6.85 -4.21 5.16
N ILE A 104 -6.11 -3.52 6.01
CA ILE A 104 -4.65 -3.41 5.87
C ILE A 104 -4.01 -3.96 7.13
N LEU A 105 -3.02 -4.82 6.97
CA LEU A 105 -2.16 -5.26 8.06
C LEU A 105 -1.04 -4.24 8.20
N VAL A 106 -1.12 -3.44 9.25
CA VAL A 106 -0.11 -2.44 9.56
C VAL A 106 0.97 -3.11 10.39
N GLU A 107 2.23 -2.92 10.01
CA GLU A 107 3.37 -3.47 10.75
C GLU A 107 3.59 -2.69 12.06
N GLU A 108 4.32 -3.28 13.03
CA GLU A 108 4.70 -2.53 14.22
C GLU A 108 5.55 -1.29 13.84
N PRO A 109 5.36 -0.16 14.55
CA PRO A 109 6.11 1.06 14.26
C PRO A 109 7.60 0.80 14.54
N LYS A 110 8.44 1.02 13.53
CA LYS A 110 9.90 0.90 13.64
C LYS A 110 10.51 2.27 13.63
N GLU A 111 11.29 2.59 14.66
CA GLU A 111 12.10 3.80 14.66
C GLU A 111 13.36 3.57 13.84
N ARG A 112 13.62 4.46 12.88
CA ARG A 112 14.84 4.46 12.07
C ARG A 112 15.29 5.89 11.88
N ASP A 113 16.53 6.19 12.26
CA ASP A 113 17.11 7.54 12.15
C ASP A 113 16.26 8.63 12.83
N GLY A 114 15.63 8.31 13.98
CA GLY A 114 14.74 9.23 14.71
C GLY A 114 13.39 9.49 14.04
N MET A 115 13.05 8.70 13.02
CA MET A 115 11.75 8.74 12.34
C MET A 115 11.00 7.44 12.56
N ILE A 116 9.71 7.55 12.88
CA ILE A 116 8.82 6.40 12.95
C ILE A 116 8.46 6.01 11.51
N ILE A 117 8.78 4.79 11.13
CA ILE A 117 8.41 4.18 9.86
C ILE A 117 7.44 3.04 10.16
N GLN A 118 6.30 3.10 9.51
CA GLN A 118 5.23 2.14 9.69
C GLN A 118 4.50 2.03 8.36
N ASN A 119 4.71 0.88 7.72
CA ASN A 119 4.14 0.58 6.42
C ASN A 119 3.08 -0.49 6.56
N VAL A 120 2.27 -0.63 5.51
CA VAL A 120 1.38 -1.78 5.39
C VAL A 120 2.18 -2.95 4.83
N THR A 121 2.05 -4.10 5.48
CA THR A 121 2.70 -5.34 5.05
C THR A 121 1.82 -6.05 4.03
N GLN A 122 0.52 -6.13 4.29
CA GLN A 122 -0.44 -6.91 3.51
C GLN A 122 -1.80 -6.21 3.43
N VAL A 123 -2.50 -6.40 2.31
CA VAL A 123 -3.91 -6.01 2.13
C VAL A 123 -4.77 -7.26 2.25
N LEU A 124 -5.89 -7.14 2.94
CA LEU A 124 -6.84 -8.19 3.27
C LEU A 124 -8.24 -7.78 2.75
N PRO A 125 -9.10 -8.74 2.39
CA PRO A 125 -10.43 -8.44 1.86
C PRO A 125 -11.32 -7.78 2.92
N THR A 126 -12.25 -6.94 2.47
CA THR A 126 -13.39 -6.53 3.29
C THR A 126 -14.23 -7.75 3.60
N LYS A 127 -14.33 -8.07 4.89
CA LYS A 127 -15.12 -9.19 5.42
C LYS A 127 -16.60 -9.04 5.08
#